data_AF-A0A8H6Y2V4-F1
#
_entry.id   AF-A0A8H6Y2V4-F1
#
_cell.length_a   1.000
_cell.length_b   1.000
_cell.length_c   1.000
_cell.angle_alpha   90.00
_cell.angle_beta   90.00
_cell.angle_gamma   90.00
#
_symmetry.space_group_name_H-M   'P 1'
#
loop_
_entity.id
_entity.type
_entity.pdbx_description
1 polymer ?
#
loop_
_entity_poly.entity_id
_entity_poly.type
_entity_poly.pdbx_seq_one_letter_code
_entity_poly.pdbx_strand_id
1 'polypeptide(L)'
;MCLQSPSLLLGLPTELRLQIYDGVVHLPIDCQVAGRPSSKLQQPALPAPVLSISWLSLMLVCKTITEELRDYLLASGNTTYELDIDTLDKRHIIADTVTWRQIPCPPRSVRRLQANLVLHFRTRFWGDGGPAPILSQLYQVLNRFIHNGPLLARQTPLVNHIHLDTLIGMFCPLVISSKYD
;
A
#
# COMPACT_ATOMS: atom_id res chain seq x y z
N MET A 1 17.83 -8.74 -2.25
CA MET A 1 18.84 -9.57 -1.56
C MET A 1 18.12 -10.75 -0.92
N CYS A 2 18.36 -11.98 -1.39
CA CYS A 2 17.82 -13.17 -0.74
C CYS A 2 18.78 -13.60 0.37
N LEU A 3 18.38 -13.47 1.64
CA LEU A 3 19.11 -14.06 2.77
C LEU A 3 18.96 -15.59 2.67
N GLN A 4 19.99 -16.26 2.14
CA GLN A 4 19.96 -17.70 1.83
C GLN A 4 20.15 -18.61 3.07
N SER A 5 20.20 -18.09 4.29
CA SER A 5 20.27 -18.96 5.49
C SER A 5 19.69 -18.29 6.75
N PRO A 6 18.63 -18.86 7.37
CA PRO A 6 18.06 -18.38 8.66
C PRO A 6 19.11 -18.33 9.78
N SER A 7 20.08 -19.24 9.71
CA SER A 7 21.17 -19.41 10.67
C SER A 7 22.09 -18.19 10.77
N LEU A 8 22.25 -17.42 9.69
CA LEU A 8 23.09 -16.23 9.70
C LEU A 8 22.42 -15.07 10.43
N LEU A 9 21.09 -14.92 10.30
CA LEU A 9 20.34 -13.88 11.00
C LEU A 9 20.25 -14.17 12.51
N LEU A 10 20.00 -15.43 12.89
CA LEU A 10 19.97 -15.85 14.30
C LEU A 10 21.34 -15.76 14.99
N GLY A 11 22.43 -15.82 14.22
CA GLY A 11 23.79 -15.64 14.75
C GLY A 11 24.15 -14.19 15.08
N LEU A 12 23.35 -13.21 14.65
CA LEU A 12 23.58 -11.80 15.00
C LEU A 12 23.08 -11.50 16.42
N PRO A 13 23.69 -10.56 17.15
CA PRO A 13 23.10 -9.96 18.34
C PRO A 13 21.69 -9.38 18.08
N THR A 14 20.85 -9.38 19.11
CA THR A 14 19.46 -8.91 19.02
C THR A 14 19.38 -7.45 18.56
N GLU A 15 20.31 -6.61 19.00
CA GLU A 15 20.37 -5.19 18.63
C GLU A 15 20.54 -5.00 17.12
N LEU A 16 21.38 -5.82 16.48
CA LEU A 16 21.58 -5.79 15.04
C LEU A 16 20.36 -6.35 14.29
N ARG A 17 19.69 -7.37 14.84
CA ARG A 17 18.43 -7.87 14.26
C ARG A 17 17.34 -6.81 14.29
N LEU A 18 17.22 -6.06 15.38
CA LEU A 18 16.26 -4.94 15.50
C LEU A 18 16.52 -3.86 14.46
N GLN A 19 17.78 -3.51 14.18
CA GLN A 19 18.12 -2.57 13.09
C GLN A 19 17.73 -3.11 11.72
N ILE A 20 17.88 -4.42 11.48
CA ILE A 20 17.41 -5.06 10.25
C ILE A 20 15.88 -5.01 10.16
N TYR A 21 15.17 -5.28 11.25
CA TYR A 21 13.71 -5.18 11.28
C TYR A 21 13.24 -3.77 10.98
N ASP A 22 13.88 -2.76 11.56
CA ASP A 22 13.58 -1.36 11.27
C ASP A 22 13.73 -1.04 9.78
N GLY A 23 14.86 -1.43 9.17
CA GLY A 23 15.08 -1.22 7.74
C GLY A 23 14.09 -1.99 6.84
N VAL A 24 13.68 -3.19 7.25
CA VAL A 24 12.79 -4.04 6.44
C VAL A 24 11.32 -3.61 6.55
N VAL A 25 10.88 -3.13 7.71
CA VAL A 25 9.50 -2.64 7.93
C VAL A 25 9.28 -1.29 7.25
N HIS A 26 10.32 -0.46 7.16
CA HIS A 26 10.27 0.84 6.48
C HIS A 26 10.68 0.77 5.01
N LEU A 27 10.98 -0.42 4.49
CA LEU A 27 11.31 -0.56 3.08
C LEU A 27 10.09 -0.18 2.23
N PRO A 28 10.22 0.76 1.26
CA PRO A 28 9.12 1.11 0.40
C PRO A 28 8.67 -0.12 -0.39
N ILE A 29 7.37 -0.37 -0.33
CA ILE A 29 6.68 -1.27 -1.22
C ILE A 29 6.46 -0.48 -2.52
N ASP A 30 6.68 -1.13 -3.66
CA ASP A 30 6.30 -0.58 -4.96
C ASP A 30 5.44 -1.64 -5.65
N CYS A 31 4.23 -1.80 -5.11
CA CYS A 31 3.29 -2.81 -5.58
C CYS A 31 2.03 -2.14 -6.12
N GLN A 32 1.83 -2.31 -7.42
CA GLN A 32 0.65 -1.90 -8.14
C GLN A 32 -0.43 -2.97 -8.01
N VAL A 33 -1.57 -2.62 -7.41
CA VAL A 33 -2.55 -3.63 -6.97
C VAL A 33 -3.81 -3.70 -7.84
N ALA A 34 -4.08 -2.69 -8.63
CA ALA A 34 -5.28 -2.66 -9.44
C ALA A 34 -4.90 -2.71 -10.93
N GLY A 35 -5.20 -3.84 -11.57
CA GLY A 35 -5.14 -4.00 -13.03
C GLY A 35 -6.55 -4.10 -13.58
N ARG A 36 -6.92 -3.31 -14.59
CA ARG A 36 -8.13 -3.63 -15.36
C ARG A 36 -7.90 -4.94 -16.15
N PRO A 37 -8.84 -5.90 -16.14
CA PRO A 37 -8.96 -6.79 -17.28
C PRO A 37 -9.39 -5.92 -18.46
N SER A 38 -8.46 -5.65 -19.38
CA SER A 38 -8.73 -4.85 -20.57
C SER A 38 -9.88 -5.52 -21.33
N SER A 39 -11.04 -4.86 -21.39
CA SER A 39 -12.25 -5.43 -22.00
C SER A 39 -12.23 -5.40 -23.53
N LYS A 40 -11.08 -5.16 -24.17
CA LYS A 40 -10.92 -5.24 -25.62
C LYS A 40 -9.49 -5.70 -25.95
N LEU A 41 -9.43 -6.80 -26.70
CA LEU A 41 -8.25 -7.56 -27.16
C LEU A 41 -7.69 -8.58 -26.17
N GLN A 42 -7.69 -9.83 -26.64
CA GLN A 42 -6.97 -10.99 -26.12
C GLN A 42 -5.51 -10.63 -25.84
N GLN A 43 -5.21 -10.17 -24.63
CA GLN A 43 -3.85 -10.25 -24.09
C GLN A 43 -3.78 -11.49 -23.20
N PRO A 44 -2.64 -12.21 -23.20
CA PRO A 44 -2.43 -13.31 -22.26
C PRO A 44 -2.64 -12.80 -20.84
N ALA A 45 -3.38 -13.56 -20.03
CA ALA A 45 -3.72 -13.20 -18.67
C ALA A 45 -2.45 -12.72 -17.93
N LEU A 46 -2.38 -11.42 -17.64
CA LEU A 46 -1.31 -10.87 -16.81
C LEU A 46 -1.32 -11.63 -15.47
N PRO A 47 -0.15 -12.06 -14.96
CA PRO A 47 -0.08 -12.72 -13.67
C PRO A 47 -0.71 -11.81 -12.61
N ALA A 48 -1.47 -12.41 -11.70
CA ALA A 48 -2.12 -11.68 -10.61
C ALA A 48 -1.09 -10.81 -9.87
N PRO A 49 -1.45 -9.58 -9.46
CA PRO A 49 -0.52 -8.71 -8.75
C PRO A 49 -0.04 -9.41 -7.48
N VAL A 50 1.28 -9.66 -7.40
CA VAL A 50 1.91 -10.28 -6.24
C VAL A 50 2.33 -9.18 -5.28
N LEU A 51 1.58 -9.02 -4.20
CA LEU A 51 1.98 -8.14 -3.10
C LEU A 51 3.13 -8.77 -2.32
N SER A 52 4.35 -8.32 -2.60
CA SER A 52 5.55 -8.73 -1.89
C SER A 52 5.84 -7.76 -0.75
N ILE A 53 5.76 -8.26 0.49
CA ILE A 53 6.03 -7.48 1.70
C ILE A 53 7.23 -8.10 2.40
N SER A 54 8.33 -7.35 2.47
CA SER A 54 9.63 -7.89 2.92
C SER A 54 9.61 -8.43 4.35
N TRP A 55 8.89 -7.79 5.27
CA TRP A 55 8.77 -8.30 6.64
C TRP A 55 7.90 -9.56 6.73
N LEU A 56 6.91 -9.75 5.85
CA LEU A 56 6.17 -11.02 5.77
C LEU A 56 7.09 -12.15 5.33
N SER A 57 7.98 -11.90 4.37
CA SER A 57 8.99 -12.90 3.99
C SER A 57 9.89 -13.30 5.16
N LEU A 58 10.29 -12.34 6.01
CA LEU A 58 11.05 -12.64 7.23
C LEU A 58 10.27 -13.48 8.24
N MET A 59 8.97 -13.24 8.40
CA MET A 59 8.12 -14.06 9.27
C MET A 59 7.99 -15.52 8.79
N LEU A 60 8.35 -15.84 7.55
CA LEU A 60 8.34 -17.21 7.03
C LEU A 60 9.67 -17.94 7.28
N VAL A 61 10.69 -17.26 7.81
CA VAL A 61 12.06 -17.80 7.93
C VAL A 61 12.18 -18.81 9.09
N CYS A 62 11.84 -18.41 10.31
CA CYS A 62 11.82 -19.31 11.47
C CYS A 62 10.97 -18.76 12.62
N LYS A 63 10.61 -19.61 13.59
CA LYS A 63 9.75 -19.26 14.73
C LYS A 63 10.30 -18.10 15.57
N THR A 64 11.58 -18.13 15.92
CA THR A 64 12.21 -17.08 16.76
C THR A 64 12.16 -15.71 16.08
N ILE A 65 12.57 -15.62 14.80
CA ILE A 65 12.49 -14.37 14.04
C ILE A 65 11.03 -13.89 13.93
N THR A 66 10.09 -14.83 13.77
CA THR A 66 8.67 -14.50 13.68
C THR A 66 8.15 -13.86 14.96
N GLU A 67 8.53 -14.40 16.12
CA GLU A 67 8.13 -13.88 17.43
C GLU A 67 8.78 -12.52 17.69
N GLU A 68 10.09 -12.39 17.50
CA GLU A 68 10.80 -11.10 17.67
C GLU A 68 10.27 -10.01 16.74
N LEU A 69 10.05 -10.32 15.46
CA LEU A 69 9.51 -9.36 14.50
C LEU A 69 8.06 -9.01 14.85
N ARG A 70 7.25 -9.95 15.33
CA ARG A 70 5.88 -9.65 15.78
C ARG A 70 5.91 -8.69 16.97
N ASP A 71 6.75 -8.94 17.96
CA ASP A 71 6.89 -8.07 19.13
C ASP A 71 7.41 -6.70 18.74
N TYR A 72 8.37 -6.64 17.80
CA TYR A 72 8.86 -5.38 17.22
C TYR A 72 7.73 -4.59 16.54
N LEU A 73 6.95 -5.25 15.67
CA LEU A 73 5.83 -4.63 14.98
C LEU A 73 4.77 -4.09 15.96
N LEU A 74 4.45 -4.85 17.01
CA LEU A 74 3.54 -4.40 18.06
C LEU A 74 4.10 -3.22 18.85
N ALA A 75 5.40 -3.24 19.18
CA ALA A 75 6.08 -2.18 19.92
C ALA A 75 6.23 -0.88 19.10
N SER A 76 6.43 -0.99 17.78
CA SER A 76 6.57 0.15 16.88
C SER A 76 5.34 1.07 16.88
N GLY A 77 4.15 0.51 17.19
CA GLY A 77 2.88 1.23 17.14
C GLY A 77 2.52 1.80 15.76
N ASN A 78 3.25 1.44 14.69
CA ASN A 78 2.99 1.98 13.36
C ASN A 78 1.80 1.27 12.72
N THR A 79 0.62 1.86 12.90
CA THR A 79 -0.66 1.35 12.37
C THR A 79 -1.11 2.09 11.12
N THR A 80 -0.19 2.76 10.42
CA THR A 80 -0.50 3.61 9.26
C THR A 80 -0.08 2.91 7.99
N TYR A 81 -1.03 2.69 7.07
CA TYR A 81 -0.72 2.27 5.72
C TYR A 81 -0.58 3.48 4.82
N GLU A 82 0.34 3.41 3.85
CA GLU A 82 0.57 4.47 2.88
C GLU A 82 0.28 3.98 1.47
N LEU A 83 -0.57 4.72 0.78
CA LEU A 83 -1.05 4.43 -0.56
C LEU A 83 -0.87 5.65 -1.45
N ASP A 84 -0.20 5.48 -2.58
CA ASP A 84 -0.13 6.47 -3.63
C ASP A 84 -1.20 6.18 -4.68
N ILE A 85 -1.90 7.24 -5.08
CA ILE A 85 -2.94 7.19 -6.10
C ILE A 85 -2.60 8.25 -7.14
N ASP A 86 -2.20 7.80 -8.32
CA ASP A 86 -1.95 8.70 -9.43
C ASP A 86 -3.23 8.94 -10.25
N THR A 87 -3.49 10.17 -10.68
CA THR A 87 -4.68 10.50 -11.48
C THR A 87 -4.26 11.24 -12.74
N LEU A 88 -4.37 10.54 -13.87
CA LEU A 88 -4.02 11.07 -15.19
C LEU A 88 -5.16 11.89 -15.81
N ASP A 89 -6.42 11.67 -15.41
CA ASP A 89 -7.59 12.36 -15.97
C ASP A 89 -8.54 12.89 -14.89
N LYS A 90 -9.21 14.01 -15.20
CA LYS A 90 -10.19 14.73 -14.37
C LYS A 90 -11.35 13.88 -13.87
N ARG A 91 -11.60 12.76 -14.54
CA ARG A 91 -12.78 11.92 -14.33
C ARG A 91 -12.45 10.54 -13.80
N HIS A 92 -11.20 10.08 -13.85
CA HIS A 92 -10.86 8.69 -13.55
C HIS A 92 -9.55 8.54 -12.78
N ILE A 93 -9.64 7.91 -11.60
CA ILE A 93 -8.55 7.15 -11.02
C ILE A 93 -8.45 5.89 -11.88
N ILE A 94 -7.40 5.78 -12.68
CA ILE A 94 -7.17 4.57 -13.46
C ILE A 94 -6.82 3.48 -12.44
N ALA A 95 -7.46 2.31 -12.50
CA ALA A 95 -7.18 1.21 -11.58
C ALA A 95 -5.66 0.95 -11.48
N ASP A 96 -4.96 1.08 -12.61
CA ASP A 96 -3.51 0.91 -12.79
C ASP A 96 -2.65 2.02 -12.15
N THR A 97 -3.16 2.84 -11.24
CA THR A 97 -2.37 3.91 -10.60
C THR A 97 -2.37 3.89 -9.08
N VAL A 98 -2.88 2.79 -8.50
CA VAL A 98 -2.87 2.60 -7.04
C VAL A 98 -1.66 1.75 -6.65
N THR A 99 -0.72 2.39 -5.96
CA THR A 99 0.54 1.79 -5.53
C THR A 99 0.67 1.85 -4.01
N TRP A 100 0.84 0.70 -3.35
CA TRP A 100 1.19 0.73 -1.93
C TRP A 100 2.62 1.18 -1.75
N ARG A 101 2.84 2.16 -0.89
CA ARG A 101 4.16 2.62 -0.47
C ARG A 101 4.62 1.94 0.80
N GLN A 102 3.71 1.74 1.75
CA GLN A 102 4.08 1.15 3.03
C GLN A 102 2.92 0.39 3.66
N ILE A 103 3.23 -0.80 4.15
CA ILE A 103 2.31 -1.68 4.88
C ILE A 103 3.11 -2.19 6.09
N PRO A 104 3.22 -1.40 7.17
CA PRO A 104 4.11 -1.72 8.27
C PRO A 104 3.52 -2.73 9.25
N CYS A 105 2.23 -3.05 9.18
CA CYS A 105 1.59 -3.97 10.10
C CYS A 105 0.59 -4.91 9.40
N PRO A 106 0.07 -5.93 10.09
CA PRO A 106 -0.99 -6.78 9.55
C PRO A 106 -2.32 -6.03 9.37
N PRO A 107 -3.20 -6.46 8.43
CA PRO A 107 -4.49 -5.82 8.17
C PRO A 107 -5.41 -5.66 9.39
N ARG A 108 -5.28 -6.53 10.40
CA ARG A 108 -6.09 -6.45 11.63
C ARG A 108 -5.67 -5.34 12.58
N SER A 109 -4.46 -4.81 12.40
CA SER A 109 -3.85 -3.81 13.28
C SER A 109 -3.81 -2.42 12.66
N VAL A 110 -4.14 -2.29 11.38
CA VAL A 110 -4.19 -0.97 10.71
C VAL A 110 -5.31 -0.13 11.35
N ARG A 111 -5.01 1.14 11.57
CA ARG A 111 -5.96 2.14 12.09
C ARG A 111 -6.01 3.38 11.22
N ARG A 112 -4.91 3.69 10.54
CA ARG A 112 -4.79 4.88 9.70
C ARG A 112 -4.45 4.47 8.27
N LEU A 113 -5.08 5.14 7.32
CA LEU A 113 -4.72 5.03 5.91
C LEU A 113 -4.37 6.43 5.41
N GLN A 114 -3.15 6.59 4.91
CA GLN A 114 -2.68 7.78 4.24
C GLN A 114 -2.74 7.55 2.73
N ALA A 115 -3.60 8.32 2.07
CA ALA A 115 -3.74 8.30 0.62
C ALA A 115 -3.10 9.57 0.05
N ASN A 116 -1.98 9.40 -0.67
CA ASN A 116 -1.32 10.48 -1.39
C ASN A 116 -1.88 10.54 -2.81
N LEU A 117 -2.68 11.56 -3.09
CA LEU A 117 -3.27 11.78 -4.41
C LEU A 117 -2.37 12.71 -5.23
N VAL A 118 -1.84 12.17 -6.32
CA VAL A 118 -1.10 12.93 -7.33
C VAL A 118 -2.07 13.30 -8.45
N LEU A 119 -2.22 14.60 -8.70
CA LEU A 119 -3.13 15.13 -9.72
C LEU A 119 -2.32 15.71 -10.88
N HIS A 120 -2.37 15.10 -12.07
CA HIS A 120 -1.70 15.61 -13.28
C HIS A 120 -2.46 16.71 -14.01
N PHE A 121 -3.58 17.17 -13.44
CA PHE A 121 -4.45 18.14 -14.07
C PHE A 121 -4.85 19.23 -13.08
N ARG A 122 -5.10 20.43 -13.63
CA ARG A 122 -5.67 21.53 -12.87
C ARG A 122 -7.12 21.19 -12.50
N THR A 123 -7.34 20.87 -11.23
CA THR A 123 -8.66 20.81 -10.61
C THR A 123 -9.00 22.16 -9.99
N ARG A 124 -10.28 22.53 -10.05
CA ARG A 124 -10.84 23.52 -9.13
C ARG A 124 -11.63 22.71 -8.11
N PHE A 125 -11.20 22.74 -6.86
CA PHE A 125 -11.99 22.23 -5.75
C PHE A 125 -13.11 23.24 -5.54
N TRP A 126 -14.34 22.88 -5.92
CA TRP A 126 -15.50 23.71 -5.65
C TRP A 126 -16.07 23.27 -4.29
N GLY A 127 -15.84 24.09 -3.26
CA GLY A 127 -16.30 23.81 -1.89
C GLY A 127 -15.43 22.84 -1.09
N ASP A 128 -15.97 22.39 0.04
CA ASP A 128 -15.43 21.42 0.99
C ASP A 128 -15.41 19.97 0.45
N GLY A 129 -16.16 19.71 -0.63
CA GLY A 129 -16.37 18.37 -1.17
C GLY A 129 -15.51 17.95 -2.36
N GLY A 130 -14.51 18.74 -2.78
CA GLY A 130 -13.58 18.41 -3.88
C GLY A 130 -14.20 17.96 -5.21
N PRO A 131 -13.39 17.48 -6.18
CA PRO A 131 -13.93 16.93 -7.43
C PRO A 131 -14.65 15.59 -7.15
N ALA A 132 -15.99 15.63 -7.13
CA ALA A 132 -16.90 14.50 -6.91
C ALA A 132 -16.50 13.18 -7.61
N PRO A 133 -16.04 13.15 -8.89
CA PRO A 133 -15.67 11.89 -9.55
C PRO A 133 -14.41 11.23 -8.97
N ILE A 134 -13.45 12.01 -8.47
CA ILE A 134 -12.21 11.49 -7.87
C ILE A 134 -12.54 10.88 -6.50
N LEU A 135 -13.33 11.59 -5.70
CA LEU A 135 -13.73 11.11 -4.37
C LEU A 135 -14.57 9.84 -4.46
N SER A 136 -15.51 9.74 -5.39
CA SER A 136 -16.28 8.51 -5.61
C SER A 136 -15.37 7.29 -5.87
N GLN A 137 -14.32 7.48 -6.66
CA GLN A 137 -13.38 6.40 -6.96
C GLN A 137 -12.43 6.11 -5.78
N LEU A 138 -12.02 7.13 -5.04
CA LEU A 138 -11.30 6.94 -3.79
C LEU A 138 -12.14 6.11 -2.81
N TYR A 139 -13.43 6.43 -2.63
CA TYR A 139 -14.34 5.64 -1.82
C TYR A 139 -14.47 4.20 -2.33
N GLN A 140 -14.44 3.95 -3.64
CA GLN A 140 -14.42 2.58 -4.16
C GLN A 140 -13.13 1.84 -3.84
N VAL A 141 -11.97 2.49 -3.90
CA VAL A 141 -10.68 1.91 -3.50
C VAL A 141 -10.69 1.60 -2.01
N LEU A 142 -11.15 2.54 -1.18
CA LEU A 142 -11.30 2.38 0.26
C LEU A 142 -12.25 1.24 0.61
N ASN A 143 -13.40 1.15 -0.07
CA ASN A 143 -14.35 0.09 0.14
C ASN A 143 -13.71 -1.28 -0.17
N ARG A 144 -12.97 -1.39 -1.28
CA ARG A 144 -12.22 -2.62 -1.60
C ARG A 144 -11.14 -2.92 -0.58
N PHE A 145 -10.44 -1.91 -0.08
CA PHE A 145 -9.45 -2.09 0.96
C PHE A 145 -10.09 -2.65 2.23
N ILE A 146 -11.18 -2.05 2.70
CA ILE A 146 -11.89 -2.47 3.92
C ILE A 146 -12.38 -3.91 3.82
N HIS A 147 -12.92 -4.30 2.66
CA HIS A 147 -13.52 -5.61 2.45
C HIS A 147 -12.53 -6.70 2.01
N ASN A 148 -11.52 -6.37 1.23
CA ASN A 148 -10.64 -7.35 0.57
C ASN A 148 -9.16 -7.20 0.99
N GLY A 149 -8.84 -6.24 1.83
CA GLY A 149 -7.49 -5.99 2.31
C GLY A 149 -6.57 -5.32 1.28
N PRO A 150 -5.26 -5.31 1.54
CA PRO A 150 -4.28 -4.59 0.72
C PRO A 150 -4.14 -5.14 -0.70
N LEU A 151 -4.61 -6.35 -0.99
CA LEU A 151 -4.63 -6.89 -2.35
C LEU A 151 -5.76 -6.30 -3.22
N LEU A 152 -6.71 -5.58 -2.63
CA LEU A 152 -7.89 -4.99 -3.31
C LEU A 152 -8.66 -5.96 -4.23
N ALA A 153 -8.41 -7.27 -4.09
CA ALA A 153 -8.86 -8.31 -4.99
C ALA A 153 -10.32 -8.65 -4.70
N ARG A 154 -11.18 -8.54 -5.71
CA ARG A 154 -12.63 -8.77 -5.53
C ARG A 154 -13.00 -10.20 -5.16
N GLN A 155 -12.09 -11.15 -5.38
CA GLN A 155 -12.39 -12.58 -5.32
C GLN A 155 -12.10 -13.20 -3.93
N THR A 156 -11.43 -12.45 -3.05
CA THR A 156 -11.00 -12.95 -1.74
C THR A 156 -11.35 -11.91 -0.65
N PRO A 157 -12.62 -11.86 -0.21
CA PRO A 157 -12.99 -10.99 0.90
C PRO A 157 -12.30 -11.45 2.19
N LEU A 158 -11.98 -10.49 3.05
CA LEU A 158 -11.48 -10.77 4.39
C LEU A 158 -12.62 -11.35 5.25
N VAL A 159 -12.28 -12.30 6.11
CA VAL A 159 -13.23 -12.86 7.10
C VAL A 159 -13.75 -11.76 8.04
N ASN A 160 -12.87 -10.81 8.39
CA ASN A 160 -13.21 -9.64 9.18
C ASN A 160 -12.81 -8.38 8.42
N HIS A 161 -13.70 -7.39 8.42
CA HIS A 161 -13.43 -6.08 7.82
C HIS A 161 -12.28 -5.37 8.55
N ILE A 162 -11.53 -4.59 7.80
CA ILE A 162 -10.54 -3.67 8.37
C ILE A 162 -11.28 -2.49 9.00
N HIS A 163 -10.92 -2.14 10.23
CA HIS A 163 -11.42 -0.94 10.89
C HIS A 163 -10.42 0.20 10.70
N LEU A 164 -10.85 1.30 10.08
CA LEU A 164 -10.04 2.52 9.96
C LEU A 164 -10.59 3.59 10.88
N ASP A 165 -9.75 4.10 11.77
CA ASP A 165 -10.07 5.22 12.66
C ASP A 165 -9.87 6.56 11.94
N THR A 166 -8.93 6.63 11.00
CA THR A 166 -8.58 7.88 10.32
C THR A 166 -8.15 7.64 8.87
N LEU A 167 -8.71 8.43 7.96
CA LEU A 167 -8.26 8.56 6.58
C LEU A 167 -7.57 9.92 6.41
N ILE A 168 -6.32 9.91 5.99
CA ILE A 168 -5.53 11.13 5.72
C ILE A 168 -5.37 11.24 4.21
N GLY A 169 -6.02 12.22 3.60
CA GLY A 169 -5.84 12.53 2.17
C GLY A 169 -4.82 13.65 1.99
N MET A 170 -3.69 13.37 1.36
CA MET A 170 -2.73 14.39 0.95
C MET A 170 -2.88 14.67 -0.55
N PHE A 171 -3.04 15.93 -0.91
CA PHE A 171 -3.15 16.35 -2.30
C PHE A 171 -1.83 17.00 -2.73
N CYS A 172 -1.10 16.34 -3.61
CA CYS A 172 0.08 16.91 -4.25
C CYS A 172 -0.30 17.42 -5.64
N PRO A 173 -0.51 18.74 -5.81
CA PRO A 173 -0.64 19.30 -7.15
C PRO A 173 0.71 19.18 -7.86
N LEU A 174 0.76 18.43 -8.96
CA LEU A 174 1.93 18.52 -9.85
C LEU A 174 1.91 19.91 -10.49
N VAL A 175 2.84 20.75 -10.06
CA VAL A 175 3.17 21.99 -10.76
C VAL A 175 3.90 21.57 -12.04
N ILE A 176 3.15 21.34 -13.10
CA ILE A 176 3.72 21.26 -14.44
C ILE A 176 4.25 22.68 -14.72
N SER A 177 5.54 22.87 -14.49
CA SER A 177 6.29 24.02 -14.99
C SER A 177 6.18 23.94 -16.51
N SER A 178 5.25 24.71 -17.04
CA SER A 178 5.16 25.02 -18.45
C SER A 178 6.44 25.78 -18.80
N LYS A 179 7.44 25.05 -19.32
CA LYS A 179 8.40 25.65 -20.22
C LYS A 179 7.66 25.86 -21.55
N TYR A 180 7.10 27.07 -21.70
CA TYR A 180 6.91 27.63 -23.03
C TYR A 180 8.31 28.06 -23.50
N ASP A 181 8.80 27.42 -24.56
CA ASP A 181 9.58 28.04 -25.64
C ASP A 181 8.93 27.60 -26.95
#